data_AF-A0A8K0PRZ7-F1
#
_entry.id   AF-A0A8K0PRZ7-F1
#
_cell.length_a   1.000
_cell.length_b   1.000
_cell.length_c   1.000
_cell.angle_alpha   90.00
_cell.angle_beta   90.00
_cell.angle_gamma   90.00
#
_symmetry.space_group_name_H-M   'P 1'
#
loop_
_entity.id
_entity.type
_entity.pdbx_description
1 polymer ?
#
loop_
_entity_poly.entity_id
_entity_poly.type
_entity_poly.pdbx_seq_one_letter_code
_entity_poly.pdbx_strand_id
1 'polypeptide(L)'
;MAFGRPSDEDRCIDDRTSLLHSSAEPEPPDRVPVRISRRLYVSHFLSTWNSRVFEFGAVLYLAPVFPKTLLPMSIYALTRALSAIVFAPAIGQYVDSGNRLQVVRVSIVFQRLVVAISCVVFYILALGLPLRRGTETGMLVLLFFLACIEKLCSIMNLISVERDWVVVVANKKHTALLILNAQMRRIDLLCKLFGPLFIALIAGFSTKVAIIANLAMNVTSSILEYSAIARVYYEVPELQQAKQGPQPNPTGAVSTQESESRSARNWRRVRGAFTKSAKHFNFYFRHRAFLPSLAGALLYLTVLGFAGQMVTYLLSAGYTATEVGIASTISVAFEVLATWVAPWLIGKIGPARAGLWLSSWQVTTLVAGTAVFWIFDKSPVVSASGLVGGTILSRLGLRGFELCVQIIVQEDVDAESRGAFSSVEAAWQNAFELLSFASTIIFSQPEQFKWPSLISVVAVASAWALYTLFVYLRRGHLLHLHALMSVLGSSKGKQRERERVIRRITSETDI
;
A
#
# COMPACT_ATOMS: atom_id res chain seq x y z
N MET A 1 -56.50 54.12 -31.13
CA MET A 1 -55.44 55.13 -30.87
C MET A 1 -55.13 55.08 -29.39
N ALA A 2 -53.93 54.90 -28.87
CA ALA A 2 -52.62 54.53 -29.41
C ALA A 2 -51.84 53.93 -28.21
N PHE A 3 -51.02 52.91 -28.47
CA PHE A 3 -50.06 52.36 -27.51
C PHE A 3 -48.98 53.39 -27.19
N GLY A 4 -48.66 53.60 -25.92
CA GLY A 4 -47.46 54.32 -25.47
C GLY A 4 -46.56 53.38 -24.65
N ARG A 5 -45.38 53.05 -25.18
CA ARG A 5 -44.31 52.32 -24.47
C ARG A 5 -43.66 53.25 -23.44
N PRO A 6 -43.20 52.76 -22.27
CA PRO A 6 -42.26 53.50 -21.45
C PRO A 6 -40.88 53.49 -22.11
N SER A 7 -40.22 54.65 -22.04
CA SER A 7 -38.90 55.00 -22.58
C SER A 7 -37.76 54.29 -21.83
N ASP A 8 -36.73 53.87 -22.57
CA ASP A 8 -35.55 53.12 -22.12
C ASP A 8 -34.58 53.88 -21.17
N GLU A 9 -34.89 55.11 -20.75
CA GLU A 9 -33.99 55.91 -19.90
C GLU A 9 -34.12 55.63 -18.39
N ASP A 10 -35.28 55.19 -17.89
CA ASP A 10 -35.46 54.91 -16.46
C ASP A 10 -34.85 53.58 -16.00
N ARG A 11 -34.44 52.70 -16.93
CA ARG A 11 -33.70 51.47 -16.60
C ARG A 11 -32.21 51.70 -16.37
N CYS A 12 -31.66 52.84 -16.77
CA CYS A 12 -30.21 53.05 -16.76
C CYS A 12 -29.69 53.64 -15.45
N ILE A 13 -30.56 54.15 -14.57
CA ILE A 13 -30.18 54.78 -13.30
C ILE A 13 -30.13 53.75 -12.15
N ASP A 14 -31.00 52.74 -12.17
CA ASP A 14 -31.03 51.68 -11.14
C ASP A 14 -29.86 50.68 -11.28
N ASP A 15 -29.32 50.54 -12.50
CA ASP A 15 -28.15 49.69 -12.77
C ASP A 15 -26.82 50.32 -12.34
N ARG A 16 -26.77 51.64 -12.10
CA ARG A 16 -25.55 52.31 -11.62
C ARG A 16 -25.43 52.36 -10.10
N THR A 17 -26.54 52.21 -9.36
CA THR A 17 -26.51 52.19 -7.89
C THR A 17 -26.30 50.77 -7.34
N SER A 18 -26.60 49.73 -8.10
CA SER A 18 -26.32 48.32 -7.75
C SER A 18 -24.85 47.92 -7.93
N LEU A 19 -24.10 48.63 -8.78
CA LEU A 19 -22.69 48.32 -9.08
C LEU A 19 -21.67 48.89 -8.08
N LEU A 20 -22.09 49.73 -7.13
CA LEU A 20 -21.18 50.36 -6.15
C LEU A 20 -21.13 49.65 -4.78
N HIS A 21 -21.91 48.58 -4.58
CA HIS A 21 -21.85 47.78 -3.35
C HIS A 21 -21.20 46.40 -3.50
N SER A 22 -20.79 46.00 -4.71
CA SER A 22 -19.89 44.85 -4.89
C SER A 22 -18.44 45.32 -4.84
N SER A 23 -18.03 45.84 -3.68
CA SER A 23 -16.63 45.71 -3.29
C SER A 23 -16.43 44.23 -3.01
N ALA A 24 -16.12 43.48 -4.06
CA ALA A 24 -15.68 42.10 -3.93
C ALA A 24 -14.46 42.13 -3.00
N GLU A 25 -14.68 41.77 -1.73
CA GLU A 25 -13.60 41.29 -0.89
C GLU A 25 -12.85 40.24 -1.71
N PRO A 26 -11.51 40.30 -1.81
CA PRO A 26 -10.77 39.33 -2.59
C PRO A 26 -11.14 37.94 -2.07
N GLU A 27 -11.69 37.08 -2.94
CA GLU A 27 -12.02 35.71 -2.57
C GLU A 27 -10.84 35.12 -1.80
N PRO A 28 -11.06 34.64 -0.56
CA PRO A 28 -9.97 34.11 0.24
C PRO A 28 -9.33 32.99 -0.57
N PRO A 29 -7.99 32.93 -0.64
CA PRO A 29 -7.29 32.05 -1.55
C PRO A 29 -7.87 30.65 -1.49
N ASP A 30 -7.91 29.98 -2.65
CA ASP A 30 -8.39 28.61 -2.86
C ASP A 30 -7.57 27.53 -2.09
N ARG A 31 -6.82 27.98 -1.08
CA ARG A 31 -5.82 27.26 -0.32
C ARG A 31 -6.11 27.42 1.17
N VAL A 32 -5.94 26.33 1.90
CA VAL A 32 -6.01 26.32 3.37
C VAL A 32 -4.86 27.16 3.93
N PRO A 33 -5.09 27.94 5.02
CA PRO A 33 -4.04 28.71 5.66
C PRO A 33 -2.77 27.89 5.93
N VAL A 34 -1.61 28.44 5.55
CA VAL A 34 -0.32 27.73 5.61
C VAL A 34 -0.01 27.19 7.01
N ARG A 35 -0.45 27.91 8.07
CA ARG A 35 -0.26 27.50 9.46
C ARG A 35 -1.01 26.20 9.79
N ILE A 36 -2.26 26.06 9.37
CA ILE A 36 -3.10 24.88 9.60
C ILE A 36 -2.52 23.70 8.82
N SER A 37 -2.26 23.89 7.52
CA SER A 37 -1.66 22.87 6.66
C SER A 37 -0.32 22.38 7.21
N ARG A 38 0.58 23.28 7.63
CA ARG A 38 1.88 22.91 8.20
C ARG A 38 1.73 22.08 9.48
N ARG A 39 0.82 22.44 10.39
CA ARG A 39 0.61 21.69 11.63
C ARG A 39 0.03 20.31 11.36
N LEU A 40 -0.92 20.22 10.44
CA LEU A 40 -1.48 18.94 9.99
C LEU A 40 -0.40 18.05 9.37
N TYR A 41 0.45 18.60 8.49
CA TYR A 41 1.57 17.87 7.89
C TYR A 41 2.63 17.45 8.91
N VAL A 42 2.97 18.30 9.88
CA VAL A 42 3.91 17.93 10.95
C VAL A 42 3.34 16.80 11.80
N SER A 43 2.07 16.86 12.17
CA SER A 43 1.40 15.79 12.92
C SER A 43 1.42 14.48 12.12
N HIS A 44 1.04 14.53 10.84
CA HIS A 44 1.03 13.35 9.97
C HIS A 44 2.43 12.78 9.76
N PHE A 45 3.43 13.62 9.51
CA PHE A 45 4.82 13.21 9.39
C PHE A 45 5.31 12.51 10.67
N LEU A 46 5.08 13.09 11.84
CA LEU A 46 5.50 12.49 13.11
C LEU A 46 4.81 11.15 13.38
N SER A 47 3.51 11.04 13.09
CA SER A 47 2.77 9.78 13.16
C SER A 47 3.39 8.71 12.25
N THR A 48 3.46 9.00 10.95
CA THR A 48 3.88 8.04 9.93
C THR A 48 5.35 7.68 10.08
N TRP A 49 6.22 8.64 10.38
CA TRP A 49 7.64 8.41 10.62
C TRP A 49 7.86 7.42 11.75
N ASN A 50 7.28 7.67 12.93
CA ASN A 50 7.45 6.78 14.07
C ASN A 50 6.88 5.39 13.81
N SER A 51 5.69 5.29 13.20
CA SER A 51 5.08 3.98 12.92
C SER A 51 5.95 3.17 11.96
N ARG A 52 6.55 3.78 10.93
CA ARG A 52 7.44 3.08 9.99
C ARG A 52 8.78 2.72 10.59
N VAL A 53 9.38 3.61 11.38
CA VAL A 53 10.63 3.35 12.11
C VAL A 53 10.43 2.20 13.10
N PHE A 54 9.34 2.20 13.86
CA PHE A 54 9.04 1.13 14.82
C PHE A 54 8.70 -0.19 14.14
N GLU A 55 7.89 -0.18 13.07
CA GLU A 55 7.52 -1.40 12.33
C GLU A 55 8.75 -2.12 11.76
N PHE A 56 9.68 -1.38 11.15
CA PHE A 56 10.93 -1.95 10.64
C PHE A 56 11.91 -2.27 11.78
N GLY A 57 12.02 -1.39 12.77
CA GLY A 57 12.88 -1.55 13.93
C GLY A 57 12.56 -2.80 14.75
N ALA A 58 11.29 -3.11 14.98
CA ALA A 58 10.87 -4.30 15.72
C ALA A 58 11.43 -5.60 15.14
N VAL A 59 11.52 -5.69 13.80
CA VAL A 59 12.14 -6.83 13.11
C VAL A 59 13.65 -6.88 13.39
N LEU A 60 14.34 -5.74 13.30
CA LEU A 60 15.77 -5.62 13.63
C LEU A 60 16.07 -5.86 15.11
N TYR A 61 15.13 -5.61 16.02
CA TYR A 61 15.29 -5.86 17.45
C TYR A 61 15.10 -7.33 17.80
N LEU A 62 14.18 -8.04 17.13
CA LEU A 62 13.95 -9.47 17.34
C LEU A 62 15.02 -10.35 16.72
N ALA A 63 15.57 -9.96 15.57
CA ALA A 63 16.51 -10.82 14.83
C ALA A 63 17.78 -11.19 15.63
N PRO A 64 18.45 -10.27 16.36
CA PRO A 64 19.59 -10.63 17.21
C PRO A 64 19.22 -11.47 18.43
N VAL A 65 17.97 -11.38 18.91
CA VAL A 65 17.47 -12.17 20.05
C VAL A 65 17.21 -13.62 19.61
N PHE A 66 16.68 -13.82 18.40
CA PHE A 66 16.36 -15.14 17.85
C PHE A 66 17.07 -15.44 16.52
N PRO A 67 18.41 -15.53 16.50
CA PRO A 67 19.18 -15.62 15.24
C PRO A 67 18.96 -16.95 14.49
N LYS A 68 18.49 -18.00 15.17
CA LYS A 68 18.35 -19.35 14.60
C LYS A 68 16.96 -19.64 14.03
N THR A 69 16.00 -18.72 14.15
CA THR A 69 14.62 -18.98 13.74
C THR A 69 13.92 -17.72 13.25
N LEU A 70 13.14 -17.87 12.18
CA LEU A 70 12.26 -16.85 11.63
C LEU A 70 10.91 -16.78 12.38
N LEU A 71 10.61 -17.78 13.22
CA LEU A 71 9.28 -18.00 13.79
C LEU A 71 8.72 -16.79 14.56
N PRO A 72 9.45 -16.15 15.51
CA PRO A 72 8.88 -15.04 16.29
C PRO A 72 8.53 -13.84 15.41
N MET A 73 9.33 -13.56 14.38
CA MET A 73 9.12 -12.45 13.47
C MET A 73 7.96 -12.71 12.50
N SER A 74 7.81 -13.95 12.03
CA SER A 74 6.67 -14.34 11.20
C SER A 74 5.36 -14.33 11.99
N ILE A 75 5.35 -14.80 13.25
CA ILE A 75 4.16 -14.71 14.11
C ILE A 75 3.84 -13.25 14.44
N TYR A 76 4.86 -12.43 14.73
CA TYR A 76 4.68 -10.99 14.94
C TYR A 76 4.02 -10.32 13.73
N ALA A 77 4.50 -10.59 12.52
CA ALA A 77 3.94 -10.04 11.29
C ALA A 77 2.52 -10.57 11.02
N LEU A 78 2.30 -11.88 11.18
CA LEU A 78 0.99 -12.52 11.00
C LEU A 78 -0.07 -11.94 11.94
N THR A 79 0.23 -11.87 13.24
CA THR A 79 -0.72 -11.37 14.26
C THR A 79 -1.06 -9.91 14.01
N ARG A 80 -0.06 -9.09 13.65
CA ARG A 80 -0.26 -7.69 13.25
C ARG A 80 -1.17 -7.56 12.04
N ALA A 81 -0.93 -8.33 10.97
CA ALA A 81 -1.76 -8.30 9.76
C ALA A 81 -3.19 -8.82 10.03
N LEU A 82 -3.31 -9.95 10.74
CA LEU A 82 -4.60 -10.54 11.09
C LEU A 82 -5.44 -9.59 11.95
N SER A 83 -4.83 -8.91 12.93
CA SER A 83 -5.54 -7.93 13.75
C SER A 83 -6.09 -6.77 12.92
N ALA A 84 -5.31 -6.26 11.96
CA ALA A 84 -5.76 -5.20 11.06
C ALA A 84 -6.98 -5.63 10.23
N ILE A 85 -6.98 -6.88 9.73
CA ILE A 85 -8.10 -7.42 8.95
C ILE A 85 -9.35 -7.62 9.81
N VAL A 86 -9.19 -8.28 10.97
CA VAL A 86 -10.31 -8.64 11.85
C VAL A 86 -11.00 -7.41 12.44
N PHE A 87 -10.22 -6.40 12.85
CA PHE A 87 -10.75 -5.21 13.52
C PHE A 87 -10.99 -4.01 12.58
N ALA A 88 -10.72 -4.11 11.28
CA ALA A 88 -10.97 -3.02 10.32
C ALA A 88 -12.40 -2.44 10.39
N PRO A 89 -13.48 -3.26 10.43
CA PRO A 89 -14.85 -2.72 10.55
C PRO A 89 -15.10 -1.99 11.87
N ALA A 90 -14.56 -2.50 12.97
CA ALA A 90 -14.70 -1.90 14.30
C ALA A 90 -13.99 -0.54 14.37
N ILE A 91 -12.78 -0.45 13.80
CA ILE A 91 -12.05 0.83 13.67
C ILE A 91 -12.87 1.82 12.86
N GLY A 92 -13.41 1.41 11.70
CA GLY A 92 -14.23 2.29 10.86
C GLY A 92 -15.44 2.85 11.60
N GLN A 93 -16.20 1.98 12.27
CA GLN A 93 -17.36 2.40 13.08
C GLN A 93 -16.98 3.34 14.22
N TYR A 94 -15.87 3.07 14.92
CA TYR A 94 -15.40 3.93 16.00
C TYR A 94 -14.95 5.30 15.48
N VAL A 95 -14.25 5.35 14.34
CA VAL A 95 -13.87 6.60 13.68
C VAL A 95 -15.11 7.39 13.26
N ASP A 96 -16.12 6.74 12.68
CA ASP A 96 -17.32 7.40 12.14
C ASP A 96 -18.29 7.89 13.22
N SER A 97 -18.39 7.17 14.35
CA SER A 97 -19.29 7.54 15.46
C SER A 97 -18.63 8.40 16.53
N GLY A 98 -17.30 8.32 16.67
CA GLY A 98 -16.56 8.99 17.72
C GLY A 98 -16.39 10.49 17.48
N ASN A 99 -16.19 11.24 18.58
CA ASN A 99 -15.75 12.63 18.50
C ASN A 99 -14.38 12.69 17.79
N ARG A 100 -14.29 13.54 16.76
CA ARG A 100 -13.09 13.67 15.90
C ARG A 100 -11.79 13.85 16.69
N LEU A 101 -11.78 14.72 17.69
CA LEU A 101 -10.59 14.98 18.51
C LEU A 101 -10.28 13.82 19.44
N GLN A 102 -11.30 13.25 20.07
CA GLN A 102 -11.13 12.13 20.99
C GLN A 102 -10.55 10.92 20.27
N VAL A 103 -11.07 10.57 19.09
CA VAL A 103 -10.61 9.43 18.29
C VAL A 103 -9.12 9.58 17.98
N VAL A 104 -8.70 10.76 17.50
CA VAL A 104 -7.30 11.02 17.15
C VAL A 104 -6.39 11.10 18.38
N ARG A 105 -6.85 11.67 19.50
CA ARG A 105 -6.05 11.70 20.73
C ARG A 105 -5.86 10.30 21.31
N VAL A 106 -6.93 9.50 21.33
CA VAL A 106 -6.88 8.11 21.82
C VAL A 106 -5.95 7.28 20.93
N SER A 107 -6.05 7.39 19.59
CA SER A 107 -5.13 6.67 18.71
C SER A 107 -3.67 7.04 19.00
N ILE A 108 -3.35 8.32 19.10
CA ILE A 108 -1.99 8.79 19.39
C ILE A 108 -1.53 8.26 20.75
N VAL A 109 -2.25 8.54 21.84
CA VAL A 109 -1.80 8.19 23.20
C VAL A 109 -1.59 6.68 23.37
N PHE A 110 -2.54 5.85 22.91
CA PHE A 110 -2.40 4.40 23.02
C PHE A 110 -1.26 3.87 22.14
N GLN A 111 -1.11 4.37 20.91
CA GLN A 111 0.01 3.97 20.05
C GLN A 111 1.35 4.28 20.72
N ARG A 112 1.51 5.48 21.29
CA ARG A 112 2.75 5.93 21.95
C ARG A 112 3.06 5.12 23.20
N LEU A 113 2.05 4.83 24.03
CA LEU A 113 2.21 4.02 25.23
C LEU A 113 2.66 2.60 24.90
N VAL A 114 1.98 1.98 23.92
CA VAL A 114 2.26 0.60 23.50
C VAL A 114 3.66 0.48 22.87
N VAL A 115 4.08 1.45 22.06
CA VAL A 115 5.45 1.51 21.52
C VAL A 115 6.48 1.67 22.65
N ALA A 116 6.23 2.54 23.62
CA ALA A 116 7.15 2.73 24.75
C ALA A 116 7.31 1.45 25.58
N ILE A 117 6.21 0.78 25.91
CA ILE A 117 6.24 -0.52 26.61
C ILE A 117 6.98 -1.56 25.76
N SER A 118 6.73 -1.61 24.45
CA SER A 118 7.42 -2.53 23.54
C SER A 118 8.93 -2.28 23.52
N CYS A 119 9.38 -1.03 23.49
CA CYS A 119 10.81 -0.68 23.57
C CYS A 119 11.44 -1.16 24.88
N VAL A 120 10.75 -1.03 26.02
CA VAL A 120 11.25 -1.55 27.31
C VAL A 120 11.39 -3.08 27.26
N VAL A 121 10.38 -3.79 26.74
CA VAL A 121 10.43 -5.25 26.60
C VAL A 121 11.54 -5.68 25.63
N PHE A 122 11.67 -5.02 24.48
CA PHE A 122 12.77 -5.28 23.54
C PHE A 122 14.13 -5.03 24.17
N TYR A 123 14.27 -3.97 24.98
CA TYR A 123 15.53 -3.68 25.66
C TYR A 123 15.90 -4.77 26.66
N ILE A 124 14.93 -5.24 27.47
CA ILE A 124 15.12 -6.35 28.41
C ILE A 124 15.55 -7.62 27.68
N LEU A 125 14.88 -7.97 26.56
CA LEU A 125 15.27 -9.11 25.73
C LEU A 125 16.67 -8.94 25.14
N ALA A 126 17.02 -7.74 24.68
CA ALA A 126 18.33 -7.41 24.12
C ALA A 126 19.47 -7.40 25.16
N LEU A 127 19.16 -7.29 26.46
CA LEU A 127 20.16 -7.44 27.52
C LEU A 127 20.61 -8.90 27.72
N GLY A 128 19.81 -9.88 27.28
CA GLY A 128 20.15 -11.30 27.41
C GLY A 128 20.26 -11.78 28.85
N LEU A 129 19.49 -11.17 29.77
CA LEU A 129 19.50 -11.57 31.19
C LEU A 129 19.02 -13.03 31.34
N PRO A 130 19.53 -13.79 32.33
CA PRO A 130 19.06 -15.13 32.63
C PRO A 130 17.62 -15.07 33.18
N LEU A 131 16.64 -15.10 32.28
CA LEU A 131 15.23 -15.07 32.60
C LEU A 131 14.74 -16.46 33.06
N ARG A 132 13.76 -16.48 33.97
CA ARG A 132 13.10 -17.72 34.38
C ARG A 132 12.48 -18.41 33.15
N ARG A 133 12.50 -19.75 33.14
CA ARG A 133 11.84 -20.56 32.09
C ARG A 133 10.41 -20.07 31.87
N GLY A 134 10.09 -19.68 30.63
CA GLY A 134 8.77 -19.18 30.21
C GLY A 134 8.60 -17.65 30.24
N THR A 135 9.47 -16.89 30.92
CA THR A 135 9.37 -15.42 30.93
C THR A 135 9.67 -14.81 29.56
N GLU A 136 10.64 -15.35 28.83
CA GLU A 136 10.96 -14.92 27.45
C GLU A 136 9.76 -15.14 26.50
N THR A 137 9.12 -16.31 26.58
CA THR A 137 7.88 -16.60 25.84
C THR A 137 6.75 -15.66 26.25
N GLY A 138 6.61 -15.36 27.54
CA GLY A 138 5.64 -14.38 28.04
C GLY A 138 5.88 -12.97 27.48
N MET A 139 7.14 -12.54 27.42
CA MET A 139 7.54 -11.26 26.81
C MET A 139 7.26 -11.22 25.31
N LEU A 140 7.48 -12.32 24.59
CA LEU A 140 7.12 -12.45 23.17
C LEU A 140 5.60 -12.34 22.95
N VAL A 141 4.80 -13.05 23.74
CA VAL A 141 3.34 -12.98 23.67
C VAL A 141 2.86 -11.56 23.95
N LEU A 142 3.45 -10.88 24.94
CA LEU A 142 3.19 -9.48 25.22
C LEU A 142 3.53 -8.59 24.02
N LEU A 143 4.69 -8.79 23.38
CA LEU A 143 5.08 -8.05 22.18
C LEU A 143 4.10 -8.26 21.03
N PHE A 144 3.60 -9.48 20.81
CA PHE A 144 2.59 -9.74 19.77
C PHE A 144 1.28 -8.99 20.07
N PHE A 145 0.84 -9.00 21.33
CA PHE A 145 -0.36 -8.27 21.75
C PHE A 145 -0.19 -6.76 21.57
N LEU A 146 0.95 -6.21 21.99
CA LEU A 146 1.29 -4.79 21.81
C LEU A 146 1.38 -4.42 20.32
N ALA A 147 1.95 -5.28 19.48
CA ALA A 147 2.04 -5.06 18.04
C ALA A 147 0.67 -4.93 17.36
N CYS A 148 -0.31 -5.72 17.81
CA CYS A 148 -1.70 -5.60 17.37
C CYS A 148 -2.27 -4.24 17.76
N ILE A 149 -2.17 -3.83 19.02
CA ILE A 149 -2.71 -2.53 19.47
C ILE A 149 -2.05 -1.37 18.73
N GLU A 150 -0.72 -1.39 18.56
CA GLU A 150 -0.01 -0.36 17.82
C GLU A 150 -0.52 -0.26 16.38
N LYS A 151 -0.70 -1.40 15.69
CA LYS A 151 -1.23 -1.42 14.31
C LYS A 151 -2.63 -0.83 14.22
N LEU A 152 -3.52 -1.22 15.14
CA LEU A 152 -4.89 -0.74 15.17
C LEU A 152 -4.94 0.78 15.40
N CYS A 153 -4.15 1.28 16.35
CA CYS A 153 -4.06 2.72 16.62
C CYS A 153 -3.46 3.50 15.44
N SER A 154 -2.44 2.96 14.79
CA SER A 154 -1.85 3.54 13.58
C SER A 154 -2.87 3.66 12.45
N ILE A 155 -3.64 2.59 12.17
CA ILE A 155 -4.70 2.59 11.14
C ILE A 155 -5.79 3.60 11.51
N MET A 156 -6.21 3.62 12.78
CA MET A 156 -7.22 4.55 13.27
C MET A 156 -6.79 6.01 13.10
N ASN A 157 -5.53 6.34 13.41
CA ASN A 157 -4.98 7.67 13.20
C ASN A 157 -4.97 8.04 11.71
N LEU A 158 -4.48 7.14 10.86
CA LEU A 158 -4.40 7.35 9.41
C LEU A 158 -5.77 7.62 8.79
N ILE A 159 -6.77 6.78 9.09
CA ILE A 159 -8.13 6.96 8.56
C ILE A 159 -8.73 8.28 9.07
N SER A 160 -8.58 8.57 10.36
CA SER A 160 -9.13 9.81 10.94
C SER A 160 -8.51 11.06 10.33
N VAL A 161 -7.20 11.09 10.12
CA VAL A 161 -6.51 12.27 9.59
C VAL A 161 -6.68 12.39 8.08
N GLU A 162 -6.31 11.37 7.31
CA GLU A 162 -6.28 11.44 5.83
C GLU A 162 -7.67 11.40 5.20
N ARG A 163 -8.60 10.60 5.77
CA ARG A 163 -9.90 10.36 5.14
C ARG A 163 -11.01 11.24 5.67
N ASP A 164 -10.84 11.82 6.87
CA ASP A 164 -11.86 12.65 7.50
C ASP A 164 -11.37 14.09 7.73
N TRP A 165 -10.28 14.31 8.48
CA TRP A 165 -9.82 15.67 8.80
C TRP A 165 -9.37 16.46 7.57
N VAL A 166 -8.59 15.85 6.67
CA VAL A 166 -8.15 16.50 5.42
C VAL A 166 -9.34 16.97 4.57
N VAL A 167 -10.41 16.17 4.53
CA VAL A 167 -11.65 16.49 3.79
C VAL A 167 -12.37 17.69 4.41
N VAL A 168 -12.48 17.72 5.74
CA VAL A 168 -13.14 18.82 6.45
C VAL A 168 -12.31 20.11 6.40
N VAL A 169 -10.99 20.02 6.57
CA VAL A 169 -10.08 21.18 6.50
C VAL A 169 -10.06 21.79 5.10
N ALA A 170 -10.24 21.00 4.04
CA ALA A 170 -10.37 21.51 2.68
C ALA A 170 -11.68 22.30 2.44
N ASN A 171 -12.68 22.15 3.32
CA ASN A 171 -13.96 22.87 3.31
C ASN A 171 -14.61 22.97 1.91
N LYS A 172 -14.89 21.81 1.29
CA LYS A 172 -15.49 21.67 -0.05
C LYS A 172 -14.66 22.26 -1.22
N LYS A 173 -13.46 22.81 -0.98
CA LYS A 173 -12.55 23.30 -2.04
C LYS A 173 -11.78 22.13 -2.65
N HIS A 174 -12.11 21.79 -3.90
CA HIS A 174 -11.48 20.68 -4.62
C HIS A 174 -9.97 20.85 -4.80
N THR A 175 -9.51 22.06 -5.17
CA THR A 175 -8.08 22.36 -5.36
C THR A 175 -7.27 22.18 -4.08
N ALA A 176 -7.79 22.67 -2.95
CA ALA A 176 -7.15 22.49 -1.65
C ALA A 176 -7.04 21.01 -1.25
N LEU A 177 -8.11 20.24 -1.46
CA LEU A 177 -8.14 18.80 -1.14
C LEU A 177 -7.08 18.02 -1.93
N LEU A 178 -6.92 18.31 -3.23
CA LEU A 178 -5.90 17.69 -4.08
C LEU A 178 -4.49 18.00 -3.59
N ILE A 179 -4.22 19.26 -3.21
CA ILE A 179 -2.91 19.68 -2.69
C ILE A 179 -2.63 18.99 -1.35
N LEU A 180 -3.57 18.99 -0.41
CA LEU A 180 -3.41 18.33 0.89
C LEU A 180 -3.13 16.83 0.72
N ASN A 181 -3.95 16.13 -0.07
CA ASN A 181 -3.78 14.69 -0.33
C ASN A 181 -2.44 14.37 -1.01
N ALA A 182 -2.03 15.17 -2.00
CA ALA A 182 -0.75 14.98 -2.66
C ALA A 182 0.43 15.17 -1.69
N GLN A 183 0.36 16.14 -0.78
CA GLN A 183 1.41 16.35 0.23
C GLN A 183 1.43 15.22 1.28
N MET A 184 0.27 14.75 1.76
CA MET A 184 0.19 13.59 2.65
C MET A 184 0.85 12.37 2.03
N ARG A 185 0.53 12.09 0.76
CA ARG A 185 1.12 10.97 0.03
C ARG A 185 2.64 11.09 -0.12
N ARG A 186 3.17 12.30 -0.34
CA ARG A 186 4.62 12.54 -0.39
C ARG A 186 5.28 12.24 0.96
N ILE A 187 4.66 12.69 2.05
CA ILE A 187 5.13 12.42 3.41
C ILE A 187 5.21 10.90 3.67
N ASP A 188 4.19 10.14 3.27
CA ASP A 188 4.18 8.69 3.44
C ASP A 188 5.33 8.01 2.68
N LEU A 189 5.56 8.42 1.44
CA LEU A 189 6.63 7.89 0.60
C LEU A 189 8.01 8.21 1.19
N LEU A 190 8.21 9.44 1.68
CA LEU A 190 9.45 9.84 2.35
C LEU A 190 9.69 9.02 3.62
N CYS A 191 8.66 8.80 4.45
CA CYS A 191 8.77 7.99 5.66
C CYS A 191 9.03 6.51 5.32
N LYS A 192 8.40 5.99 4.27
CA LYS A 192 8.63 4.63 3.78
C LYS A 192 10.07 4.43 3.28
N LEU A 193 10.65 5.46 2.67
CA LEU A 193 12.01 5.44 2.15
C LEU A 193 13.06 5.60 3.27
N PHE A 194 12.95 6.68 4.05
CA PHE A 194 13.99 7.07 4.99
C PHE A 194 13.83 6.47 6.40
N GLY A 195 12.61 6.08 6.80
CA GLY A 195 12.35 5.51 8.13
C GLY A 195 13.12 4.21 8.38
N PRO A 196 12.99 3.18 7.51
CA PRO A 196 13.77 1.95 7.61
C PRO A 196 15.29 2.19 7.59
N LEU A 197 15.77 3.08 6.73
CA LEU A 197 17.19 3.43 6.64
C LEU A 197 17.71 4.06 7.93
N PHE A 198 16.97 5.02 8.48
CA PHE A 198 17.32 5.73 9.70
C PHE A 198 17.55 4.75 10.85
N ILE A 199 16.60 3.84 11.09
CA ILE A 199 16.71 2.90 12.20
C ILE A 199 17.72 1.78 11.93
N ALA A 200 17.85 1.35 10.67
CA ALA A 200 18.84 0.38 10.25
C ALA A 200 20.28 0.85 10.50
N LEU A 201 20.58 2.12 10.20
CA LEU A 201 21.89 2.72 10.46
C LEU A 201 22.22 2.69 11.95
N ILE A 202 21.28 3.10 12.82
CA ILE A 202 21.49 3.08 14.27
C ILE A 202 21.62 1.64 14.78
N ALA A 203 20.78 0.72 14.30
CA ALA A 203 20.82 -0.69 14.67
C ALA A 203 22.11 -1.39 14.21
N GLY A 204 22.70 -0.93 13.10
CA GLY A 204 23.99 -1.41 12.60
C GLY A 204 25.15 -1.11 13.56
N PHE A 205 25.09 -0.01 14.32
CA PHE A 205 26.04 0.25 15.39
C PHE A 205 25.71 -0.57 16.65
N SER A 206 24.46 -0.53 17.11
CA SER A 206 24.00 -1.30 18.25
C SER A 206 22.48 -1.39 18.31
N THR A 207 21.95 -2.61 18.40
CA THR A 207 20.51 -2.86 18.59
C THR A 207 19.98 -2.16 19.85
N LYS A 208 20.76 -2.14 20.93
CA LYS A 208 20.37 -1.48 22.20
C LYS A 208 20.21 0.02 22.03
N VAL A 209 21.16 0.66 21.33
CA VAL A 209 21.10 2.10 21.02
C VAL A 209 19.92 2.40 20.11
N ALA A 210 19.62 1.54 19.13
CA ALA A 210 18.46 1.71 18.26
C ALA A 210 17.13 1.64 19.01
N ILE A 211 17.00 0.75 20.00
CA ILE A 211 15.81 0.67 20.87
C ILE A 211 15.65 1.96 21.70
N ILE A 212 16.74 2.46 22.30
CA ILE A 212 16.73 3.71 23.08
C ILE A 212 16.40 4.91 22.18
N ALA A 213 17.00 5.00 21.00
CA ALA A 213 16.73 6.06 20.04
C ALA A 213 15.26 6.07 19.62
N ASN A 214 14.67 4.89 19.38
CA ASN A 214 13.25 4.77 19.07
C ASN A 214 12.37 5.22 20.24
N LEU A 215 12.68 4.80 21.48
CA LEU A 215 11.97 5.25 22.68
C LEU A 215 12.05 6.78 22.86
N ALA A 216 13.24 7.36 22.75
CA ALA A 216 13.47 8.79 22.88
C ALA A 216 12.72 9.59 21.80
N MET A 217 12.77 9.11 20.55
CA MET A 217 12.03 9.70 19.43
C MET A 217 10.52 9.61 19.66
N ASN A 218 10.01 8.46 20.10
CA ASN A 218 8.59 8.25 20.39
C ASN A 218 8.10 9.22 21.48
N VAL A 219 8.82 9.38 22.59
CA VAL A 219 8.45 10.31 23.68
C VAL A 219 8.49 11.77 23.19
N THR A 220 9.57 12.17 22.51
CA THR A 220 9.75 13.55 22.04
C THR A 220 8.69 13.94 21.02
N SER A 221 8.42 13.07 20.05
CA SER A 221 7.45 13.31 18.98
C SER A 221 6.01 13.29 19.48
N SER A 222 5.69 12.52 20.54
CA SER A 222 4.34 12.45 21.13
C SER A 222 3.80 13.82 21.54
N ILE A 223 4.64 14.61 22.21
CA ILE A 223 4.25 15.94 22.73
C ILE A 223 3.99 16.91 21.58
N LEU A 224 4.87 16.87 20.56
CA LEU A 224 4.76 17.71 19.38
C LEU A 224 3.54 17.36 18.53
N GLU A 225 3.28 16.07 18.31
CA GLU A 225 2.12 15.59 17.56
C GLU A 225 0.81 15.94 18.28
N TYR A 226 0.71 15.63 19.57
CA TYR A 226 -0.48 15.89 20.37
C TYR A 226 -0.83 17.38 20.43
N SER A 227 0.19 18.25 20.53
CA SER A 227 -0.01 19.70 20.52
C SER A 227 -0.35 20.24 19.12
N ALA A 228 0.27 19.73 18.06
CA ALA A 228 -0.02 20.14 16.69
C ALA A 228 -1.46 19.82 16.29
N ILE A 229 -1.93 18.60 16.59
CA ILE A 229 -3.28 18.16 16.22
C ILE A 229 -4.37 18.86 17.04
N ALA A 230 -4.11 19.10 18.33
CA ALA A 230 -5.03 19.86 19.18
C ALA A 230 -5.21 21.30 18.67
N ARG A 231 -4.13 21.95 18.22
CA ARG A 231 -4.21 23.29 17.66
C ARG A 231 -4.99 23.34 16.35
N VAL A 232 -4.82 22.36 15.45
CA VAL A 232 -5.61 22.27 14.22
C VAL A 232 -7.11 22.16 14.52
N TYR A 233 -7.48 21.36 15.52
CA TYR A 233 -8.88 21.20 15.93
C TYR A 233 -9.52 22.50 16.44
N TYR A 234 -8.80 23.28 17.24
CA TYR A 234 -9.33 24.53 17.77
C TYR A 234 -9.34 25.67 16.74
N GLU A 235 -8.49 25.62 15.71
CA GLU A 235 -8.44 26.62 14.64
C GLU A 235 -9.46 26.38 13.52
N VAL A 236 -10.05 25.18 13.41
CA VAL A 236 -11.02 24.83 12.37
C VAL A 236 -12.36 24.46 13.02
N PRO A 237 -13.32 25.40 13.12
CA PRO A 237 -14.61 25.18 13.77
C PRO A 237 -15.41 24.02 13.16
N GLU A 238 -15.25 23.75 11.87
CA GLU A 238 -15.92 22.65 11.17
C GLU A 238 -15.53 21.27 11.71
N LEU A 239 -14.33 21.13 12.29
CA LEU A 239 -13.92 19.89 12.97
C LEU A 239 -14.61 19.69 14.32
N GLN A 240 -15.19 20.74 14.90
CA GLN A 240 -15.87 20.69 16.19
C GLN A 240 -17.35 20.30 16.04
N GLN A 241 -17.89 20.42 14.84
CA GLN A 241 -19.25 20.01 14.54
C GLN A 241 -19.39 18.49 14.66
N ALA A 242 -20.50 18.05 15.27
CA ALA A 242 -20.82 16.64 15.36
C ALA A 242 -20.93 16.05 13.96
N LYS A 243 -20.39 14.83 13.78
CA LYS A 243 -20.55 14.11 12.51
C LYS A 243 -22.05 13.94 12.26
N GLN A 244 -22.53 14.42 11.10
CA GLN A 244 -23.91 14.17 10.69
C GLN A 244 -24.03 12.66 10.45
N GLY A 245 -24.78 11.97 11.31
CA GLY A 245 -25.09 10.56 11.11
C GLY A 245 -25.88 10.36 9.80
N PRO A 246 -25.97 9.14 9.28
CA PRO A 246 -26.89 8.84 8.19
C PRO A 246 -28.28 9.32 8.59
N GLN A 247 -28.87 10.25 7.82
CA GLN A 247 -30.26 10.63 8.05
C GLN A 247 -31.10 9.34 7.97
N PRO A 248 -31.86 8.98 9.02
CA PRO A 248 -32.87 7.96 8.86
C PRO A 248 -33.90 8.55 7.89
N ASN A 249 -34.04 7.95 6.71
CA ASN A 249 -35.18 8.22 5.84
C ASN A 249 -36.46 8.10 6.68
N PRO A 250 -37.27 9.15 6.83
CA PRO A 250 -38.56 9.06 7.50
C PRO A 250 -39.55 8.44 6.53
N THR A 251 -39.40 7.15 6.22
CA THR A 251 -40.38 6.38 5.44
C THR A 251 -40.11 4.90 5.62
N GLY A 252 -40.80 4.31 6.59
CA GLY A 252 -40.68 2.89 6.89
C GLY A 252 -41.52 2.56 8.11
N ALA A 253 -42.80 2.32 7.84
CA ALA A 253 -43.86 1.95 8.76
C ALA A 253 -43.44 1.14 9.99
N VAL A 254 -44.04 1.51 11.12
CA VAL A 254 -44.26 0.67 12.31
C VAL A 254 -44.65 -0.73 11.84
N SER A 255 -43.77 -1.70 12.05
CA SER A 255 -44.10 -3.12 11.97
C SER A 255 -43.86 -3.74 13.34
N THR A 256 -44.93 -4.34 13.80
CA THR A 256 -45.21 -5.01 15.07
C THR A 256 -44.01 -5.82 15.58
N GLN A 257 -43.53 -5.50 16.78
CA GLN A 257 -42.54 -6.28 17.49
C GLN A 257 -43.18 -7.57 18.02
N GLU A 258 -43.06 -8.66 17.26
CA GLU A 258 -43.10 -10.00 17.84
C GLU A 258 -41.76 -10.30 18.55
N SER A 259 -41.87 -10.93 19.72
CA SER A 259 -40.77 -11.23 20.64
C SER A 259 -39.85 -12.33 20.08
N GLU A 260 -39.06 -12.01 19.05
CA GLU A 260 -38.04 -12.91 18.52
C GLU A 260 -36.72 -12.80 19.33
N SER A 261 -36.22 -13.95 19.79
CA SER A 261 -34.98 -14.05 20.57
C SER A 261 -33.81 -13.36 19.85
N ARG A 262 -32.97 -12.63 20.62
CA ARG A 262 -31.78 -11.92 20.08
C ARG A 262 -30.86 -12.84 19.26
N SER A 263 -30.85 -14.14 19.56
CA SER A 263 -30.07 -15.17 18.86
C SER A 263 -30.60 -15.46 17.44
N ALA A 264 -31.92 -15.63 17.27
CA ALA A 264 -32.54 -15.91 15.96
C ALA A 264 -32.41 -14.72 14.98
N ARG A 265 -32.45 -13.49 15.52
CA ARG A 265 -32.21 -12.25 14.78
C ARG A 265 -30.75 -12.09 14.37
N ASN A 266 -29.80 -12.42 15.25
CA ASN A 266 -28.38 -12.41 14.91
C ASN A 266 -28.03 -13.49 13.88
N TRP A 267 -28.58 -14.70 14.02
CA TRP A 267 -28.39 -15.80 13.05
C TRP A 267 -28.91 -15.44 11.65
N ARG A 268 -30.09 -14.81 11.54
CA ARG A 268 -30.62 -14.32 10.25
C ARG A 268 -29.74 -13.22 9.64
N ARG A 269 -29.20 -12.30 10.44
CA ARG A 269 -28.25 -11.28 9.94
C ARG A 269 -26.93 -11.91 9.47
N VAL A 270 -26.38 -12.86 10.21
CA VAL A 270 -25.15 -13.58 9.83
C VAL A 270 -25.38 -14.40 8.55
N ARG A 271 -26.49 -15.12 8.45
CA ARG A 271 -26.89 -15.84 7.22
C ARG A 271 -27.13 -14.89 6.05
N GLY A 272 -27.72 -13.73 6.28
CA GLY A 272 -27.90 -12.67 5.28
C GLY A 272 -26.56 -12.09 4.80
N ALA A 273 -25.61 -11.85 5.72
CA ALA A 273 -24.27 -11.38 5.39
C ALA A 273 -23.48 -12.44 4.60
N PHE A 274 -23.58 -13.71 5.00
CA PHE A 274 -22.92 -14.82 4.31
C PHE A 274 -23.48 -15.02 2.89
N THR A 275 -24.80 -15.00 2.72
CA THR A 275 -25.42 -15.11 1.40
C THR A 275 -25.09 -13.92 0.51
N LYS A 276 -25.00 -12.69 1.06
CA LYS A 276 -24.54 -11.51 0.32
C LYS A 276 -23.07 -11.62 -0.09
N SER A 277 -22.21 -12.07 0.81
CA SER A 277 -20.79 -12.33 0.51
C SER A 277 -20.65 -13.39 -0.59
N ALA A 278 -21.36 -14.51 -0.49
CA ALA A 278 -21.37 -15.56 -1.52
C ALA A 278 -21.81 -15.03 -2.90
N LYS A 279 -22.79 -14.12 -2.95
CA LYS A 279 -23.17 -13.44 -4.20
C LYS A 279 -22.04 -12.57 -4.76
N HIS A 280 -21.33 -11.82 -3.92
CA HIS A 280 -20.18 -11.01 -4.36
C HIS A 280 -19.04 -11.87 -4.90
N PHE A 281 -18.74 -13.00 -4.24
CA PHE A 281 -17.77 -13.98 -4.74
C PHE A 281 -18.20 -14.57 -6.09
N ASN A 282 -19.45 -15.01 -6.22
CA ASN A 282 -19.95 -15.53 -7.50
C ASN A 282 -19.92 -14.47 -8.61
N PHE A 283 -20.22 -13.20 -8.30
CA PHE A 283 -20.07 -12.09 -9.23
C PHE A 283 -18.62 -11.92 -9.66
N TYR A 284 -17.68 -11.88 -8.71
CA TYR A 284 -16.24 -11.72 -8.97
C TYR A 284 -15.70 -12.80 -9.91
N PHE A 285 -16.00 -14.08 -9.66
CA PHE A 285 -15.53 -15.19 -10.50
C PHE A 285 -16.08 -15.20 -11.93
N ARG A 286 -17.29 -14.65 -12.13
CA ARG A 286 -17.92 -14.57 -13.45
C ARG A 286 -17.54 -13.30 -14.21
N HIS A 287 -16.90 -12.34 -13.55
CA HIS A 287 -16.58 -11.05 -14.14
C HIS A 287 -15.38 -11.16 -15.09
N ARG A 288 -15.42 -10.41 -16.20
CA ARG A 288 -14.34 -10.38 -17.21
C ARG A 288 -12.97 -9.95 -16.66
N ALA A 289 -12.97 -9.13 -15.61
CA ALA A 289 -11.77 -8.64 -14.93
C ALA A 289 -11.23 -9.61 -13.85
N PHE A 290 -11.81 -10.81 -13.71
CA PHE A 290 -11.39 -11.82 -12.73
C PHE A 290 -9.91 -12.18 -12.85
N LEU A 291 -9.45 -12.57 -14.05
CA LEU A 291 -8.07 -13.02 -14.28
C LEU A 291 -7.02 -11.96 -13.89
N PRO A 292 -7.10 -10.71 -14.37
CA PRO A 292 -6.11 -9.70 -14.02
C PRO A 292 -6.16 -9.34 -12.52
N SER A 293 -7.35 -9.32 -11.91
CA SER A 293 -7.48 -9.05 -10.47
C SER A 293 -6.91 -10.19 -9.61
N LEU A 294 -7.19 -11.46 -9.97
CA LEU A 294 -6.60 -12.61 -9.29
C LEU A 294 -5.07 -12.67 -9.48
N ALA A 295 -4.57 -12.33 -10.68
CA ALA A 295 -3.14 -12.21 -10.93
C ALA A 295 -2.51 -11.13 -10.03
N GLY A 296 -3.14 -9.97 -9.88
CA GLY A 296 -2.72 -8.93 -8.95
C GLY A 296 -2.73 -9.40 -7.49
N ALA A 297 -3.76 -10.12 -7.07
CA ALA A 297 -3.86 -10.65 -5.72
C ALA A 297 -2.78 -11.69 -5.39
N LEU A 298 -2.45 -12.58 -6.35
CA LEU A 298 -1.40 -13.59 -6.18
C LEU A 298 -0.02 -12.99 -5.88
N LEU A 299 0.26 -11.75 -6.32
CA LEU A 299 1.53 -11.08 -6.04
C LEU A 299 1.73 -10.75 -4.55
N TYR A 300 0.66 -10.79 -3.74
CA TYR A 300 0.74 -10.66 -2.28
C TYR A 300 1.21 -11.96 -1.60
N LEU A 301 1.18 -13.10 -2.30
CA LEU A 301 1.79 -14.35 -1.84
C LEU A 301 3.30 -14.31 -2.09
N THR A 302 4.00 -13.45 -1.35
CA THR A 302 5.44 -13.31 -1.49
C THR A 302 6.10 -13.02 -0.15
N VAL A 303 7.21 -13.71 0.12
CA VAL A 303 8.13 -13.39 1.21
C VAL A 303 9.29 -12.50 0.73
N LEU A 304 9.38 -12.30 -0.59
CA LEU A 304 10.44 -11.52 -1.25
C LEU A 304 10.06 -10.04 -1.21
N GLY A 305 10.22 -9.48 -0.01
CA GLY A 305 9.84 -8.14 0.46
C GLY A 305 10.92 -7.62 1.38
N PHE A 306 11.39 -6.37 1.29
CA PHE A 306 12.21 -5.79 2.37
C PHE A 306 11.35 -5.45 3.61
N ALA A 307 10.67 -6.48 4.11
CA ALA A 307 9.80 -6.51 5.26
C ALA A 307 10.12 -7.79 6.06
N GLY A 308 9.70 -7.81 7.34
CA GLY A 308 9.77 -8.93 8.30
C GLY A 308 10.64 -10.13 7.90
N GLN A 309 10.08 -11.02 7.11
CA GLN A 309 10.63 -12.34 6.78
C GLN A 309 11.97 -12.29 6.03
N MET A 310 12.06 -11.56 4.92
CA MET A 310 13.29 -11.47 4.14
C MET A 310 14.38 -10.73 4.92
N VAL A 311 14.02 -9.64 5.61
CA VAL A 311 14.97 -8.88 6.45
C VAL A 311 15.61 -9.81 7.48
N THR A 312 14.79 -10.64 8.13
CA THR A 312 15.26 -11.63 9.09
C THR A 312 16.19 -12.65 8.43
N TYR A 313 15.79 -13.19 7.27
CA TYR A 313 16.63 -14.10 6.51
C TYR A 313 17.99 -13.47 6.15
N LEU A 314 18.01 -12.23 5.66
CA LEU A 314 19.25 -11.53 5.29
C LEU A 314 20.19 -11.35 6.49
N LEU A 315 19.65 -10.96 7.65
CA LEU A 315 20.44 -10.85 8.88
C LEU A 315 21.02 -12.22 9.28
N SER A 316 20.24 -13.30 9.16
CA SER A 316 20.74 -14.66 9.45
C SER A 316 21.76 -15.17 8.43
N ALA A 317 21.70 -14.68 7.19
CA ALA A 317 22.65 -15.01 6.12
C ALA A 317 23.97 -14.22 6.23
N GLY A 318 24.08 -13.29 7.19
CA GLY A 318 25.29 -12.52 7.49
C GLY A 318 25.25 -11.05 7.06
N TYR A 319 24.11 -10.54 6.57
CA TYR A 319 23.97 -9.10 6.31
C TYR A 319 23.90 -8.32 7.62
N THR A 320 24.48 -7.13 7.62
CA THR A 320 24.31 -6.13 8.66
C THR A 320 22.98 -5.41 8.52
N ALA A 321 22.45 -4.86 9.62
CA ALA A 321 21.24 -4.05 9.59
C ALA A 321 21.35 -2.88 8.60
N THR A 322 22.53 -2.24 8.53
CA THR A 322 22.84 -1.15 7.61
C THR A 322 22.69 -1.57 6.14
N GLU A 323 23.27 -2.69 5.73
CA GLU A 323 23.16 -3.19 4.35
C GLU A 323 21.71 -3.49 3.98
N VAL A 324 20.93 -4.08 4.89
CA VAL A 324 19.50 -4.32 4.67
C VAL A 324 18.72 -3.01 4.55
N GLY A 325 19.05 -2.00 5.36
CA GLY A 325 18.46 -0.66 5.27
C GLY A 325 18.74 0.03 3.93
N ILE A 326 19.99 -0.05 3.45
CA ILE A 326 20.39 0.48 2.14
C ILE A 326 19.65 -0.25 1.01
N ALA A 327 19.63 -1.59 1.03
CA ALA A 327 18.94 -2.38 0.02
C ALA A 327 17.43 -2.09 -0.02
N SER A 328 16.80 -1.93 1.15
CA SER A 328 15.40 -1.51 1.27
C SER A 328 15.16 -0.12 0.65
N THR A 329 16.06 0.83 0.90
CA THR A 329 16.00 2.19 0.33
C THR A 329 16.06 2.15 -1.19
N ILE A 330 17.00 1.38 -1.76
CA ILE A 330 17.12 1.20 -3.21
C ILE A 330 15.85 0.53 -3.76
N SER A 331 15.32 -0.49 -3.08
CA SER A 331 14.06 -1.14 -3.45
C SER A 331 12.91 -0.14 -3.54
N VAL A 332 12.75 0.74 -2.55
CA VAL A 332 11.71 1.78 -2.57
C VAL A 332 11.96 2.78 -3.70
N ALA A 333 13.21 3.13 -4.01
CA ALA A 333 13.51 3.98 -5.16
C ALA A 333 13.02 3.36 -6.49
N PHE A 334 13.18 2.04 -6.68
CA PHE A 334 12.62 1.32 -7.83
C PHE A 334 11.09 1.26 -7.82
N GLU A 335 10.45 1.17 -6.64
CA GLU A 335 8.99 1.29 -6.53
C GLU A 335 8.50 2.67 -6.98
N VAL A 336 9.20 3.74 -6.56
CA VAL A 336 8.87 5.11 -6.97
C VAL A 336 9.15 5.30 -8.47
N LEU A 337 10.22 4.70 -9.00
CA LEU A 337 10.54 4.74 -10.43
C LEU A 337 9.39 4.20 -11.30
N ALA A 338 8.67 3.20 -10.82
CA ALA A 338 7.50 2.65 -11.50
C ALA A 338 6.40 3.68 -11.77
N THR A 339 6.31 4.74 -10.94
CA THR A 339 5.30 5.80 -11.12
C THR A 339 5.55 6.66 -12.35
N TRP A 340 6.75 6.68 -12.92
CA TRP A 340 7.02 7.32 -14.22
C TRP A 340 7.03 6.31 -15.37
N VAL A 341 7.67 5.14 -15.14
CA VAL A 341 7.82 4.12 -16.19
C VAL A 341 6.47 3.53 -16.59
N ALA A 342 5.58 3.26 -15.63
CA ALA A 342 4.29 2.64 -15.94
C ALA A 342 3.35 3.56 -16.73
N PRO A 343 3.08 4.83 -16.34
CA PRO A 343 2.26 5.73 -17.16
C PRO A 343 2.86 5.99 -18.55
N TRP A 344 4.18 6.13 -18.65
CA TRP A 344 4.85 6.26 -19.94
C TRP A 344 4.61 5.05 -20.85
N LEU A 345 4.73 3.84 -20.30
CA LEU A 345 4.51 2.60 -21.06
C LEU A 345 3.03 2.45 -21.42
N ILE A 346 2.12 2.71 -20.48
CA ILE A 346 0.67 2.70 -20.71
C ILE A 346 0.28 3.65 -21.85
N GLY A 347 0.80 4.88 -21.85
CA GLY A 347 0.53 5.87 -22.89
C GLY A 347 1.01 5.45 -24.29
N LYS A 348 2.05 4.61 -24.38
CA LYS A 348 2.59 4.13 -25.66
C LYS A 348 1.92 2.87 -26.19
N ILE A 349 1.64 1.88 -25.34
CA ILE A 349 1.22 0.54 -25.79
C ILE A 349 -0.12 0.08 -25.19
N GLY A 350 -0.75 0.91 -24.38
CA GLY A 350 -2.00 0.62 -23.66
C GLY A 350 -1.79 -0.21 -22.38
N PRO A 351 -2.75 -0.18 -21.44
CA PRO A 351 -2.61 -0.80 -20.12
C PRO A 351 -2.44 -2.32 -20.18
N ALA A 352 -3.15 -3.00 -21.09
CA ALA A 352 -3.05 -4.45 -21.25
C ALA A 352 -1.62 -4.91 -21.64
N ARG A 353 -1.00 -4.28 -22.66
CA ARG A 353 0.37 -4.64 -23.10
C ARG A 353 1.42 -4.18 -22.10
N ALA A 354 1.25 -2.99 -21.52
CA ALA A 354 2.14 -2.48 -20.49
C ALA A 354 2.21 -3.43 -19.30
N GLY A 355 1.06 -3.93 -18.83
CA GLY A 355 1.00 -4.93 -17.77
C GLY A 355 1.74 -6.22 -18.13
N LEU A 356 1.66 -6.69 -19.37
CA LEU A 356 2.38 -7.91 -19.80
C LEU A 356 3.90 -7.71 -19.77
N TRP A 357 4.40 -6.57 -20.24
CA TRP A 357 5.83 -6.23 -20.19
C TRP A 357 6.33 -6.09 -18.74
N LEU A 358 5.58 -5.39 -17.89
CA LEU A 358 5.95 -5.16 -16.50
C LEU A 358 5.90 -6.46 -15.67
N SER A 359 4.90 -7.31 -15.89
CA SER A 359 4.81 -8.64 -15.29
C SER A 359 5.94 -9.56 -15.79
N SER A 360 6.26 -9.51 -17.08
CA SER A 360 7.39 -10.29 -17.66
C SER A 360 8.74 -9.85 -17.08
N TRP A 361 8.95 -8.55 -16.90
CA TRP A 361 10.13 -8.01 -16.22
C TRP A 361 10.23 -8.51 -14.77
N GLN A 362 9.11 -8.45 -14.03
CA GLN A 362 9.04 -8.91 -12.65
C GLN A 362 9.40 -10.40 -12.51
N VAL A 363 8.75 -11.27 -13.29
CA VAL A 363 9.02 -12.72 -13.21
C VAL A 363 10.44 -13.05 -13.64
N THR A 364 10.95 -12.42 -14.71
CA THR A 364 12.30 -12.69 -15.20
C THR A 364 13.37 -12.32 -14.17
N THR A 365 13.25 -11.14 -13.56
CA THR A 365 14.21 -10.66 -12.56
C THR A 365 14.15 -11.48 -11.26
N LEU A 366 12.96 -11.89 -10.81
CA LEU A 366 12.82 -12.76 -9.62
C LEU A 366 13.30 -14.19 -9.87
N VAL A 367 13.00 -14.75 -11.04
CA VAL A 367 13.51 -16.09 -11.43
C VAL A 367 15.02 -16.05 -11.52
N ALA A 368 15.62 -15.02 -12.13
CA ALA A 368 17.07 -14.87 -12.19
C ALA A 368 17.69 -14.75 -10.78
N GLY A 369 17.15 -13.88 -9.91
CA GLY A 369 17.63 -13.73 -8.54
C GLY A 369 17.51 -15.00 -7.70
N THR A 370 16.42 -15.75 -7.89
CA THR A 370 16.19 -17.03 -7.20
C THR A 370 17.05 -18.15 -7.80
N ALA A 371 17.34 -18.13 -9.10
CA ALA A 371 18.28 -19.08 -9.68
C ALA A 371 19.67 -18.92 -9.06
N VAL A 372 20.17 -17.68 -8.92
CA VAL A 372 21.43 -17.38 -8.21
C VAL A 372 21.35 -17.88 -6.76
N PHE A 373 20.23 -17.63 -6.08
CA PHE A 373 20.01 -18.09 -4.71
C PHE A 373 20.18 -19.60 -4.55
N TRP A 374 19.65 -20.39 -5.48
CA TRP A 374 19.73 -21.86 -5.44
C TRP A 374 21.08 -22.41 -5.91
N ILE A 375 21.70 -21.81 -6.93
CA ILE A 375 23.00 -22.27 -7.47
C ILE A 375 24.11 -22.07 -6.44
N PHE A 376 24.07 -20.96 -5.71
CA PHE A 376 25.12 -20.56 -4.78
C PHE A 376 24.77 -20.88 -3.31
N ASP A 377 23.96 -21.92 -3.04
CA ASP A 377 23.53 -22.32 -1.68
C ASP A 377 24.71 -22.51 -0.70
N LYS A 378 25.89 -22.86 -1.23
CA LYS A 378 27.14 -23.03 -0.45
C LYS A 378 27.80 -21.70 -0.02
N SER A 379 27.44 -20.58 -0.63
CA SER A 379 27.96 -19.24 -0.30
C SER A 379 26.80 -18.30 0.10
N PRO A 380 26.44 -18.27 1.40
CA PRO A 380 25.24 -17.58 1.90
C PRO A 380 25.11 -16.12 1.46
N VAL A 381 26.21 -15.37 1.44
CA VAL A 381 26.23 -13.94 1.05
C VAL A 381 25.95 -13.76 -0.44
N VAL A 382 26.54 -14.59 -1.30
CA VAL A 382 26.33 -14.51 -2.76
C VAL A 382 24.92 -14.97 -3.12
N SER A 383 24.47 -16.06 -2.50
CA SER A 383 23.10 -16.56 -2.62
C SER A 383 22.08 -15.49 -2.23
N ALA A 384 22.20 -14.92 -1.03
CA ALA A 384 21.34 -13.84 -0.55
C ALA A 384 21.43 -12.57 -1.40
N SER A 385 22.61 -12.21 -1.92
CA SER A 385 22.79 -11.09 -2.87
C SER A 385 21.96 -11.29 -4.14
N GLY A 386 21.87 -12.52 -4.65
CA GLY A 386 21.02 -12.88 -5.78
C GLY A 386 19.54 -12.57 -5.50
N LEU A 387 19.02 -12.96 -4.34
CA LEU A 387 17.65 -12.63 -3.92
C LEU A 387 17.45 -11.13 -3.77
N VAL A 388 18.38 -10.42 -3.13
CA VAL A 388 18.33 -8.96 -2.93
C VAL A 388 18.25 -8.25 -4.27
N GLY A 389 19.17 -8.56 -5.20
CA GLY A 389 19.22 -7.94 -6.52
C GLY A 389 17.97 -8.22 -7.36
N GLY A 390 17.55 -9.49 -7.44
CA GLY A 390 16.32 -9.87 -8.14
C GLY A 390 15.08 -9.19 -7.55
N THR A 391 14.99 -9.12 -6.21
CA THR A 391 13.88 -8.47 -5.51
C THR A 391 13.83 -6.98 -5.80
N ILE A 392 14.95 -6.26 -5.73
CA ILE A 392 15.02 -4.81 -6.04
C ILE A 392 14.55 -4.54 -7.47
N LEU A 393 15.13 -5.23 -8.46
CA LEU A 393 14.80 -5.02 -9.87
C LEU A 393 13.32 -5.34 -10.17
N SER A 394 12.77 -6.35 -9.50
CA SER A 394 11.39 -6.77 -9.68
C SER A 394 10.36 -5.73 -9.21
N ARG A 395 10.73 -4.80 -8.30
CA ARG A 395 9.81 -3.77 -7.78
C ARG A 395 9.25 -2.87 -8.84
N LEU A 396 10.07 -2.55 -9.84
CA LEU A 396 9.65 -1.76 -10.99
C LEU A 396 8.50 -2.44 -11.74
N GLY A 397 8.66 -3.75 -12.00
CA GLY A 397 7.65 -4.57 -12.67
C GLY A 397 6.40 -4.75 -11.81
N LEU A 398 6.57 -5.09 -10.53
CA LEU A 398 5.48 -5.28 -9.58
C LEU A 398 4.58 -4.04 -9.48
N ARG A 399 5.15 -2.86 -9.14
CA ARG A 399 4.37 -1.64 -8.95
C ARG A 399 3.75 -1.12 -10.24
N GLY A 400 4.46 -1.26 -11.36
CA GLY A 400 3.91 -0.89 -12.65
C GLY A 400 2.78 -1.81 -13.09
N PHE A 401 2.90 -3.11 -12.83
CA PHE A 401 1.87 -4.09 -13.13
C PHE A 401 0.60 -3.87 -12.29
N GLU A 402 0.74 -3.63 -10.99
CA GLU A 402 -0.37 -3.27 -10.10
C GLU A 402 -1.17 -2.08 -10.65
N LEU A 403 -0.49 -1.03 -11.15
CA LEU A 403 -1.15 0.12 -11.77
C LEU A 403 -1.94 -0.26 -13.02
N CYS A 404 -1.39 -1.14 -13.87
CA CYS A 404 -2.08 -1.60 -15.07
C CYS A 404 -3.34 -2.42 -14.72
N VAL A 405 -3.24 -3.34 -13.75
CA VAL A 405 -4.39 -4.12 -13.28
C VAL A 405 -5.46 -3.22 -12.69
N GLN A 406 -5.08 -2.23 -11.88
CA GLN A 406 -6.03 -1.27 -11.31
C GLN A 406 -6.80 -0.50 -12.39
N ILE A 407 -6.11 0.01 -13.42
CA ILE A 407 -6.75 0.70 -14.54
C ILE A 407 -7.73 -0.24 -15.26
N ILE A 408 -7.31 -1.46 -15.57
CA ILE A 408 -8.15 -2.45 -16.25
C ILE A 408 -9.41 -2.76 -15.43
N VAL A 409 -9.27 -2.99 -14.11
CA VAL A 409 -10.41 -3.25 -13.23
C VAL A 409 -11.34 -2.04 -13.14
N GLN A 410 -10.79 -0.82 -13.07
CA GLN A 410 -11.59 0.41 -13.03
C GLN A 410 -12.37 0.67 -14.32
N GLU A 411 -11.78 0.35 -15.47
CA GLU A 411 -12.41 0.47 -16.79
C GLU A 411 -13.43 -0.64 -17.05
N ASP A 412 -13.16 -1.87 -16.59
CA ASP A 412 -14.00 -3.02 -16.91
C ASP A 412 -15.18 -3.23 -15.93
N VAL A 413 -15.13 -2.69 -14.69
CA VAL A 413 -16.16 -2.89 -13.66
C VAL A 413 -17.08 -1.66 -13.52
N ASP A 414 -18.38 -1.89 -13.59
CA ASP A 414 -19.41 -0.84 -13.47
C ASP A 414 -19.39 -0.16 -12.10
N ALA A 415 -19.67 1.15 -12.07
CA ALA A 415 -19.59 1.98 -10.87
C ALA A 415 -20.37 1.42 -9.66
N GLU A 416 -21.55 0.84 -9.92
CA GLU A 416 -22.43 0.27 -8.90
C GLU A 416 -21.87 -1.01 -8.27
N SER A 417 -21.04 -1.77 -9.01
CA SER A 417 -20.51 -3.06 -8.58
C SER A 417 -19.02 -3.01 -8.17
N ARG A 418 -18.31 -1.92 -8.45
CA ARG A 418 -16.89 -1.72 -8.07
C ARG A 418 -16.62 -1.99 -6.59
N GLY A 419 -17.47 -1.49 -5.70
CA GLY A 419 -17.30 -1.72 -4.26
C GLY A 419 -17.36 -3.21 -3.89
N ALA A 420 -18.28 -3.96 -4.48
CA ALA A 420 -18.39 -5.41 -4.27
C ALA A 420 -17.18 -6.15 -4.86
N PHE A 421 -16.74 -5.79 -6.06
CA PHE A 421 -15.57 -6.37 -6.72
C PHE A 421 -14.28 -6.13 -5.91
N SER A 422 -13.99 -4.88 -5.56
CA SER A 422 -12.81 -4.50 -4.79
C SER A 422 -12.79 -5.12 -3.39
N SER A 423 -13.96 -5.38 -2.79
CA SER A 423 -14.02 -6.08 -1.49
C SER A 423 -13.56 -7.54 -1.58
N VAL A 424 -13.89 -8.24 -2.66
CA VAL A 424 -13.45 -9.63 -2.89
C VAL A 424 -11.97 -9.66 -3.29
N GLU A 425 -11.53 -8.73 -4.12
CA GLU A 425 -10.12 -8.55 -4.48
C GLU A 425 -9.25 -8.33 -3.24
N ALA A 426 -9.64 -7.40 -2.35
CA ALA A 426 -8.95 -7.16 -1.09
C ALA A 426 -8.95 -8.40 -0.18
N ALA A 427 -10.02 -9.18 -0.16
CA ALA A 427 -10.06 -10.43 0.60
C ALA A 427 -9.03 -11.45 0.08
N TRP A 428 -8.87 -11.58 -1.24
CA TRP A 428 -7.83 -12.42 -1.84
C TRP A 428 -6.41 -11.93 -1.54
N GLN A 429 -6.15 -10.63 -1.65
CA GLN A 429 -4.84 -10.04 -1.31
C GLN A 429 -4.46 -10.35 0.14
N ASN A 430 -5.37 -10.12 1.08
CA ASN A 430 -5.17 -10.44 2.49
C ASN A 430 -4.96 -11.94 2.72
N ALA A 431 -5.73 -12.82 2.05
CA ALA A 431 -5.55 -14.26 2.18
C ALA A 431 -4.17 -14.72 1.71
N PHE A 432 -3.68 -14.19 0.57
CA PHE A 432 -2.35 -14.49 0.05
C PHE A 432 -1.23 -13.93 0.93
N GLU A 433 -1.41 -12.75 1.52
CA GLU A 433 -0.46 -12.22 2.51
C GLU A 433 -0.38 -13.11 3.77
N LEU A 434 -1.52 -13.57 4.30
CA LEU A 434 -1.54 -14.50 5.43
C LEU A 434 -0.87 -15.84 5.10
N LEU A 435 -1.07 -16.36 3.88
CA LEU A 435 -0.39 -17.56 3.40
C LEU A 435 1.13 -17.36 3.29
N SER A 436 1.58 -16.16 2.89
CA SER A 436 3.00 -15.81 2.90
C SER A 436 3.59 -15.91 4.30
N PHE A 437 2.91 -15.35 5.32
CA PHE A 437 3.34 -15.48 6.72
C PHE A 437 3.33 -16.94 7.20
N ALA A 438 2.26 -17.68 6.91
CA ALA A 438 2.13 -19.09 7.27
C ALA A 438 3.27 -19.94 6.69
N SER A 439 3.70 -19.67 5.45
CA SER A 439 4.81 -20.39 4.82
C SER A 439 6.09 -20.32 5.65
N THR A 440 6.45 -19.15 6.19
CA THR A 440 7.65 -18.97 7.03
C THR A 440 7.47 -19.45 8.48
N ILE A 441 6.24 -19.68 8.92
CA ILE A 441 5.98 -20.35 10.20
C ILE A 441 6.22 -21.85 10.06
N ILE A 442 5.75 -22.44 8.95
CA ILE A 442 6.00 -23.84 8.61
C ILE A 442 7.50 -24.06 8.38
N PHE A 443 8.14 -23.20 7.57
CA PHE A 443 9.57 -23.21 7.28
C PHE A 443 10.32 -22.21 8.15
N SER A 444 10.37 -22.49 9.45
CA SER A 444 10.84 -21.54 10.47
C SER A 444 12.36 -21.41 10.58
N GLN A 445 13.14 -22.30 9.99
CA GLN A 445 14.60 -22.23 10.01
C GLN A 445 15.13 -21.42 8.81
N PRO A 446 16.15 -20.56 8.97
CA PRO A 446 16.74 -19.81 7.86
C PRO A 446 17.17 -20.67 6.67
N GLU A 447 17.71 -21.87 6.92
CA GLU A 447 18.13 -22.83 5.89
C GLU A 447 16.96 -23.33 5.01
N GLN A 448 15.73 -23.27 5.54
CA GLN A 448 14.53 -23.67 4.85
C GLN A 448 13.88 -22.52 4.07
N PHE A 449 14.41 -21.29 4.18
CA PHE A 449 13.87 -20.09 3.51
C PHE A 449 13.78 -20.22 1.98
N LYS A 450 14.54 -21.17 1.40
CA LYS A 450 14.42 -21.56 -0.01
C LYS A 450 13.04 -22.03 -0.43
N TRP A 451 12.28 -22.67 0.46
CA TRP A 451 10.92 -23.11 0.15
C TRP A 451 9.93 -21.94 0.09
N PRO A 452 9.83 -21.04 1.10
CA PRO A 452 9.06 -19.80 0.98
C PRO A 452 9.46 -18.93 -0.22
N SER A 453 10.76 -18.81 -0.52
CA SER A 453 11.25 -18.09 -1.70
C SER A 453 10.72 -18.72 -2.99
N LEU A 454 10.76 -20.05 -3.11
CA LEU A 454 10.23 -20.76 -4.28
C LEU A 454 8.72 -20.59 -4.42
N ILE A 455 7.95 -20.69 -3.33
CA ILE A 455 6.50 -20.44 -3.32
C ILE A 455 6.20 -19.04 -3.89
N SER A 456 6.97 -18.04 -3.48
CA SER A 456 6.82 -16.67 -3.95
C SER A 456 7.05 -16.55 -5.46
N VAL A 457 8.09 -17.19 -5.98
CA VAL A 457 8.42 -17.16 -7.42
C VAL A 457 7.38 -17.91 -8.24
N VAL A 458 6.89 -19.06 -7.74
CA VAL A 458 5.80 -19.81 -8.38
C VAL A 458 4.52 -18.98 -8.38
N ALA A 459 4.22 -18.25 -7.32
CA ALA A 459 3.06 -17.35 -7.26
C ALA A 459 3.17 -16.22 -8.31
N VAL A 460 4.35 -15.60 -8.43
CA VAL A 460 4.62 -14.55 -9.43
C VAL A 460 4.54 -15.11 -10.86
N ALA A 461 5.11 -16.29 -11.12
CA ALA A 461 5.01 -16.95 -12.41
C ALA A 461 3.56 -17.33 -12.77
N SER A 462 2.79 -17.77 -11.78
CA SER A 462 1.36 -18.07 -11.92
C SER A 462 0.55 -16.81 -12.21
N ALA A 463 0.84 -15.70 -11.52
CA ALA A 463 0.26 -14.39 -11.81
C ALA A 463 0.55 -13.92 -13.25
N TRP A 464 1.81 -14.05 -13.69
CA TRP A 464 2.21 -13.76 -15.07
C TRP A 464 1.47 -14.64 -16.09
N ALA A 465 1.35 -15.94 -15.84
CA ALA A 465 0.65 -16.87 -16.72
C ALA A 465 -0.85 -16.55 -16.81
N LEU A 466 -1.51 -16.29 -15.68
CA LEU A 466 -2.92 -15.89 -15.63
C LEU A 466 -3.16 -14.57 -16.37
N TYR A 467 -2.27 -13.59 -16.19
CA TYR A 467 -2.38 -12.32 -16.89
C TYR A 467 -2.11 -12.46 -18.39
N THR A 468 -1.15 -13.31 -18.78
CA THR A 468 -0.88 -13.63 -20.19
C THR A 468 -2.09 -14.29 -20.83
N LEU A 469 -2.74 -15.24 -20.14
CA LEU A 469 -3.98 -15.87 -20.58
C LEU A 469 -5.09 -14.82 -20.75
N PHE A 470 -5.24 -13.88 -19.81
CA PHE A 470 -6.19 -12.78 -19.95
C PHE A 470 -5.92 -11.92 -21.20
N VAL A 471 -4.67 -11.52 -21.44
CA VAL A 471 -4.30 -10.74 -22.62
C VAL A 471 -4.59 -11.53 -23.90
N TYR A 472 -4.30 -12.83 -23.90
CA TYR A 472 -4.61 -13.73 -25.02
C TYR A 472 -6.12 -13.82 -25.28
N LEU A 473 -6.93 -14.08 -24.25
CA LEU A 473 -8.39 -14.18 -24.38
C LEU A 473 -9.02 -12.86 -24.86
N ARG A 474 -8.51 -11.71 -24.42
CA ARG A 474 -9.04 -10.39 -24.81
C ARG A 474 -8.67 -10.00 -26.25
N ARG A 475 -7.62 -10.57 -26.84
CA ARG A 475 -7.05 -10.11 -28.13
C ARG A 475 -6.88 -11.17 -29.22
N GLY A 476 -6.93 -12.45 -28.88
CA GLY A 476 -6.69 -13.58 -29.79
C GLY A 476 -5.23 -13.79 -30.23
N HIS A 477 -4.30 -12.86 -29.97
CA HIS A 477 -2.87 -12.99 -30.31
C HIS A 477 -1.98 -12.20 -29.32
N LEU A 478 -0.84 -12.79 -28.91
CA LEU A 478 0.10 -12.19 -27.94
C LEU A 478 1.14 -11.26 -28.61
N LEU A 479 1.57 -11.61 -29.81
CA LEU A 479 2.49 -10.85 -30.66
C LEU A 479 1.95 -10.89 -32.09
N HIS A 480 2.09 -9.79 -32.85
CA HIS A 480 1.95 -9.86 -34.31
C HIS A 480 3.15 -10.65 -34.87
N LEU A 481 3.16 -11.97 -34.69
CA LEU A 481 4.16 -12.87 -35.27
C LEU A 481 4.20 -12.70 -36.80
N HIS A 482 3.07 -12.36 -37.41
CA HIS A 482 2.97 -12.03 -38.83
C HIS A 482 3.73 -10.73 -39.20
N ALA A 483 3.76 -9.72 -38.32
CA ALA A 483 4.52 -8.49 -38.55
C ALA A 483 6.02 -8.67 -38.25
N LEU A 484 6.37 -9.50 -37.26
CA LEU A 484 7.77 -9.85 -37.01
C LEU A 484 8.35 -10.70 -38.16
N MET A 485 7.57 -11.66 -38.67
CA MET A 485 7.93 -12.46 -39.84
C MET A 485 7.97 -11.64 -41.14
N SER A 486 7.12 -10.64 -41.32
CA SER A 486 7.21 -9.76 -42.50
C SER A 486 8.45 -8.85 -42.44
N VAL A 487 8.86 -8.39 -41.25
CA VAL A 487 10.10 -7.62 -41.07
C VAL A 487 11.35 -8.50 -41.24
N LEU A 488 11.37 -9.71 -40.68
CA LEU A 488 12.44 -10.69 -40.88
C LEU A 488 12.49 -11.20 -42.33
N GLY A 489 11.34 -11.36 -42.98
CA GLY A 489 11.21 -11.72 -44.39
C GLY A 489 11.68 -10.60 -45.32
N SER A 490 11.37 -9.34 -45.01
CA SER A 490 11.85 -8.17 -45.74
C SER A 490 13.36 -7.99 -45.62
N SER A 491 13.94 -8.26 -44.44
CA SER A 491 15.39 -8.24 -44.24
C SER A 491 16.12 -9.34 -45.03
N LYS A 492 15.60 -10.58 -45.04
CA LYS A 492 16.13 -11.67 -45.89
C LYS A 492 15.93 -11.40 -47.38
N GLY A 493 14.86 -10.72 -47.76
CA GLY A 493 14.60 -10.27 -49.14
C GLY A 493 15.65 -9.27 -49.62
N LYS A 494 15.92 -8.23 -48.83
CA LYS A 494 16.96 -7.23 -49.12
C LYS A 494 18.36 -7.83 -49.17
N GLN A 495 18.66 -8.81 -48.32
CA GLN A 495 19.95 -9.53 -48.34
C GLN A 495 20.16 -10.29 -49.66
N ARG A 496 19.14 -11.04 -50.11
CA ARG A 496 19.19 -11.81 -51.37
C ARG A 496 19.28 -10.92 -52.60
N GLU A 497 18.64 -9.75 -52.58
CA GLU A 497 18.73 -8.78 -53.67
C GLU A 497 20.15 -8.18 -53.76
N ARG A 498 20.76 -7.87 -52.62
CA ARG A 498 22.16 -7.41 -52.54
C ARG A 498 23.14 -8.44 -53.10
N GLU A 499 22.97 -9.72 -52.78
CA GLU A 499 23.79 -10.82 -53.30
C GLU A 499 23.63 -11.01 -54.82
N ARG A 500 22.41 -10.83 -55.37
CA ARG A 500 22.19 -10.88 -56.83
C ARG A 500 22.84 -9.71 -57.56
N VAL A 501 22.77 -8.50 -56.99
CA VAL A 501 23.43 -7.32 -57.58
C VAL A 501 24.94 -7.52 -57.59
N ILE A 502 25.53 -7.99 -56.49
CA ILE A 502 26.96 -8.31 -56.42
C ILE A 502 27.34 -9.35 -57.49
N ARG A 503 26.55 -10.43 -57.63
CA ARG A 503 26.79 -11.45 -58.67
C ARG A 503 26.75 -10.90 -60.08
N ARG A 504 25.79 -10.02 -60.39
CA ARG A 504 25.70 -9.37 -61.72
C ARG A 504 26.92 -8.50 -62.01
N ILE A 505 27.36 -7.71 -61.02
CA ILE A 505 28.55 -6.87 -61.16
C ILE A 505 29.79 -7.73 -61.41
N THR A 506 29.97 -8.81 -60.64
CA THR A 506 31.10 -9.74 -60.86
C THR A 506 31.02 -10.49 -62.18
N SER A 507 29.82 -10.81 -62.70
CA SER A 507 29.71 -11.48 -64.01
C SER A 507 29.94 -10.55 -65.20
N GLU A 508 29.71 -9.24 -65.04
CA GLU A 508 30.01 -8.24 -66.07
C GLU A 508 31.48 -7.82 -66.09
N THR A 509 32.29 -8.22 -65.10
CA THR A 509 33.75 -7.95 -65.08
C THR A 509 34.58 -9.07 -65.71
N ASP A 510 33.97 -10.20 -66.05
CA ASP A 510 34.61 -11.39 -66.66
C ASP A 510 34.29 -11.55 -68.17
N ILE A 511 33.84 -10.47 -68.84
CA ILE A 511 33.73 -10.34 -70.30
C ILE A 511 34.54 -9.11 -70.70
#